data_AF-A0A3P9D8S4-F1
#
_entry.id   AF-A0A3P9D8S4-F1
#
_cell.length_a   1.000
_cell.length_b   1.000
_cell.length_c   1.000
_cell.angle_alpha   90.00
_cell.angle_beta   90.00
_cell.angle_gamma   90.00
#
_symmetry.space_group_name_H-M   'P 1'
#
loop_
_entity.id
_entity.type
_entity.pdbx_description
1 polymer ?
#
loop_
_entity_poly.entity_id
_entity_poly.type
_entity_poly.pdbx_seq_one_letter_code
_entity_poly.pdbx_strand_id
1 'polypeptide(L)'
;MLMSVGDLISDLQKEDPGATASVLSKDGERIANSTLIDALLDKDFQLVINNAVYNICAPERVCASAEHAMELEDMKHVVHLLHTALHQPEHQLLKERELLEKLDNLKQELSPLEKMKADLSGKADFQTSRALYVGLALLSVQGGALAWLTWWVYSWDVMEPVTYFITYSTSMAAFAYYILTKQDYVYPDAQDRQFLRYFYKGARKKRFNVEKYNELKDKLAQVEEDLRRLRYPTQLQLPIEQIQPKP
;
A
#
# COMPACT_ATOMS: atom_id res chain seq x y z
N MET A 1 24.05 -3.37 -17.61
CA MET A 1 22.96 -4.19 -18.16
C MET A 1 23.43 -5.63 -18.11
N LEU A 2 22.76 -6.47 -17.33
CA LEU A 2 23.05 -7.90 -17.26
C LEU A 2 22.15 -8.59 -18.28
N MET A 3 22.69 -8.85 -19.47
CA MET A 3 22.00 -9.58 -20.53
C MET A 3 21.99 -11.09 -20.21
N SER A 4 20.82 -11.72 -20.37
CA SER A 4 20.64 -13.15 -20.18
C SER A 4 20.66 -13.91 -21.51
N VAL A 5 20.86 -15.22 -21.45
CA VAL A 5 20.77 -16.11 -22.62
C VAL A 5 19.38 -16.05 -23.26
N GLY A 6 18.33 -15.86 -22.46
CA GLY A 6 16.97 -15.65 -22.94
C GLY A 6 16.83 -14.38 -23.76
N ASP A 7 17.46 -13.29 -23.33
CA ASP A 7 17.45 -12.02 -24.07
C ASP A 7 18.18 -12.19 -25.41
N LEU A 8 19.34 -12.87 -25.42
CA LEU A 8 20.09 -13.18 -26.63
C LEU A 8 19.25 -13.98 -27.65
N ILE A 9 18.58 -15.04 -27.19
CA ILE A 9 17.71 -15.85 -28.05
C ILE A 9 16.54 -15.00 -28.58
N SER A 10 15.97 -14.14 -27.73
CA SER A 10 14.87 -13.25 -28.11
C SER A 10 15.30 -12.23 -29.16
N ASP A 11 16.52 -11.71 -29.08
CA ASP A 11 17.05 -10.76 -30.06
C ASP A 11 17.39 -11.45 -31.37
N LEU A 12 17.93 -12.67 -31.33
CA LEU A 12 18.15 -13.51 -32.52
C LEU A 12 16.84 -13.81 -33.27
N GLN A 13 15.77 -14.06 -32.52
CA GLN A 13 14.44 -14.31 -33.07
C GLN A 13 13.74 -13.03 -33.58
N LYS A 14 14.09 -11.86 -33.04
CA LYS A 14 13.65 -10.56 -33.59
C LYS A 14 14.36 -10.25 -34.90
N GLU A 15 15.64 -10.61 -35.02
CA GLU A 15 16.44 -10.42 -36.24
C GLU A 15 15.96 -11.34 -37.38
N ASP A 16 15.71 -12.62 -37.07
CA ASP A 16 15.13 -13.58 -38.01
C ASP A 16 13.99 -14.39 -37.36
N PRO A 17 12.72 -14.13 -37.73
CA PRO A 17 11.57 -14.82 -37.15
C PRO A 17 11.49 -16.31 -37.52
N GLY A 18 12.26 -16.75 -38.53
CA GLY A 18 12.39 -18.16 -38.92
C GLY A 18 13.51 -18.91 -38.17
N ALA A 19 14.31 -18.22 -37.35
CA ALA A 19 15.43 -18.82 -36.63
C ALA A 19 15.00 -19.42 -35.28
N THR A 20 15.23 -20.72 -35.12
CA THR A 20 15.14 -21.42 -33.84
C THR A 20 16.54 -21.56 -33.25
N ALA A 21 16.84 -20.74 -32.24
CA ALA A 21 18.12 -20.73 -31.56
C ALA A 21 18.04 -21.41 -30.18
N SER A 22 19.02 -22.26 -29.86
CA SER A 22 19.19 -22.84 -28.53
C SER A 22 20.67 -22.92 -28.16
N VAL A 23 20.98 -22.64 -26.90
CA VAL A 23 22.35 -22.70 -26.38
C VAL A 23 22.53 -24.01 -25.60
N LEU A 24 23.58 -24.74 -25.95
CA LEU A 24 23.99 -25.99 -25.33
C LEU A 24 25.39 -25.84 -24.73
N SER A 25 25.66 -26.55 -23.65
CA SER A 25 27.01 -26.75 -23.12
C SER A 25 27.84 -27.62 -24.05
N LYS A 26 29.17 -27.64 -23.87
CA LYS A 26 30.08 -28.58 -24.55
C LYS A 26 29.67 -30.05 -24.38
N ASP A 27 29.04 -30.37 -23.27
CA ASP A 27 28.55 -31.71 -22.93
C ASP A 27 27.16 -32.04 -23.53
N GLY A 28 26.56 -31.10 -24.28
CA GLY A 28 25.26 -31.27 -24.93
C GLY A 28 24.05 -30.96 -24.04
N GLU A 29 24.26 -30.47 -22.82
CA GLU A 29 23.18 -30.05 -21.92
C GLU A 29 22.64 -28.66 -22.28
N ARG A 30 21.32 -28.48 -22.20
CA ARG A 30 20.69 -27.20 -22.50
C ARG A 30 20.91 -26.20 -21.38
N ILE A 31 21.41 -25.01 -21.72
CA ILE A 31 21.63 -23.92 -20.76
C ILE A 31 20.32 -23.16 -20.53
N ALA A 32 20.05 -22.81 -19.28
CA ALA A 32 18.83 -22.10 -18.91
C ALA A 32 18.80 -20.67 -19.49
N ASN A 33 17.61 -20.21 -19.88
CA ASN A 33 17.41 -18.86 -20.41
C ASN A 33 17.73 -17.76 -19.38
N SER A 34 17.68 -18.08 -18.08
CA SER A 34 18.03 -17.16 -17.00
C SER A 34 19.54 -17.06 -16.75
N THR A 35 20.37 -17.87 -17.41
CA THR A 35 21.82 -17.80 -17.24
C THR A 35 22.34 -16.47 -17.79
N LEU A 36 23.23 -15.81 -17.05
CA LEU A 36 23.86 -14.57 -17.48
C LEU A 36 24.86 -14.86 -18.61
N ILE A 37 24.93 -13.97 -19.61
CA ILE A 37 25.89 -14.11 -20.72
C ILE A 37 27.33 -14.11 -20.22
N ASP A 38 27.61 -13.37 -19.14
CA ASP A 38 28.94 -13.32 -18.54
C ASP A 38 29.38 -14.70 -17.99
N ALA A 39 28.44 -15.47 -17.42
CA ALA A 39 28.71 -16.84 -16.96
C ALA A 39 28.76 -17.85 -18.12
N LEU A 40 28.06 -17.57 -19.24
CA LEU A 40 28.12 -18.37 -20.45
C LEU A 40 29.49 -18.22 -21.15
N LEU A 41 30.02 -17.00 -21.23
CA LEU A 41 31.30 -16.69 -21.88
C LEU A 41 32.53 -17.16 -21.09
N ASP A 42 32.36 -17.68 -19.87
CA ASP A 42 33.44 -18.29 -19.10
C ASP A 42 33.78 -19.71 -19.57
N LYS A 43 32.90 -20.34 -20.35
CA LYS A 43 33.07 -21.67 -20.90
C LYS A 43 32.78 -21.66 -22.40
N ASP A 44 33.38 -22.61 -23.11
CA ASP A 44 32.99 -22.84 -24.49
C ASP A 44 31.59 -23.45 -24.54
N PHE A 45 30.78 -23.00 -25.49
CA PHE A 45 29.39 -23.42 -25.65
C PHE A 45 29.06 -23.66 -27.12
N GLN A 46 27.97 -24.37 -27.36
CA GLN A 46 27.45 -24.65 -28.69
C GLN A 46 26.17 -23.85 -28.90
N LEU A 47 26.10 -23.11 -30.00
CA LEU A 47 24.89 -22.41 -30.44
C LEU A 47 24.26 -23.19 -31.58
N VAL A 48 23.03 -23.67 -31.37
CA VAL A 48 22.28 -24.39 -32.40
C VAL A 48 21.26 -23.44 -33.01
N ILE A 49 21.37 -23.17 -34.32
CA ILE A 49 20.43 -22.34 -35.09
C ILE A 49 19.87 -23.19 -36.24
N ASN A 50 18.56 -23.41 -36.29
CA ASN A 50 17.90 -24.11 -37.41
C ASN A 50 18.57 -25.45 -37.82
N ASN A 51 18.96 -26.26 -36.83
CA ASN A 51 19.74 -27.51 -36.94
C ASN A 51 21.24 -27.39 -37.28
N ALA A 52 21.78 -26.20 -37.50
CA ALA A 52 23.22 -25.99 -37.60
C ALA A 52 23.83 -25.80 -36.20
N VAL A 53 24.85 -26.59 -35.87
CA VAL A 53 25.57 -26.50 -34.59
C VAL A 53 26.85 -25.69 -34.78
N TYR A 54 26.96 -24.57 -34.07
CA TYR A 54 28.12 -23.70 -34.07
C TYR A 54 28.88 -23.85 -32.74
N ASN A 55 30.13 -24.29 -32.80
CA ASN A 55 31.01 -24.33 -31.64
C ASN A 55 31.67 -22.97 -31.45
N ILE A 56 31.31 -22.30 -30.37
CA ILE A 56 31.86 -20.98 -30.03
C ILE A 56 32.90 -21.20 -28.94
N CYS A 57 34.16 -20.92 -29.27
CA CYS A 57 35.24 -20.88 -28.29
C CYS A 57 35.25 -19.49 -27.66
N ALA A 58 35.06 -19.41 -26.35
CA ALA A 58 35.13 -18.14 -25.66
C ALA A 58 36.58 -17.66 -25.61
N PRO A 59 36.86 -16.37 -25.88
CA PRO A 59 38.20 -15.83 -25.74
C PRO A 59 38.64 -15.86 -24.26
N GLU A 60 39.89 -16.25 -24.00
CA GLU A 60 40.48 -16.14 -22.65
C GLU A 60 40.36 -14.69 -22.18
N ARG A 61 39.75 -14.47 -21.01
CA ARG A 61 39.70 -13.14 -20.40
C ARG A 61 41.14 -12.71 -20.12
N VAL A 62 41.62 -11.72 -20.86
CA VAL A 62 42.88 -11.05 -20.54
C VAL A 62 42.66 -10.32 -19.22
N CYS A 63 43.16 -10.88 -18.11
CA CYS A 63 43.26 -10.16 -16.85
C CYS A 63 44.20 -8.97 -17.06
N ALA A 64 43.63 -7.78 -17.27
CA ALA A 64 44.40 -6.55 -17.11
C ALA A 64 45.01 -6.57 -15.69
N SER A 65 46.28 -6.17 -15.57
CA SER A 65 46.99 -6.06 -14.28
C SER A 65 46.09 -5.41 -13.24
N ALA A 66 46.08 -5.95 -12.01
CA ALA A 66 45.19 -5.50 -10.93
C ALA A 66 45.27 -3.99 -10.64
N GLU A 67 46.42 -3.37 -10.92
CA GLU A 67 46.63 -1.91 -10.80
C GLU A 67 45.84 -1.12 -11.86
N HIS A 68 45.86 -1.54 -13.13
CA HIS A 68 45.09 -0.90 -14.20
C HIS A 68 43.58 -1.16 -14.10
N ALA A 69 43.17 -2.25 -13.45
CA ALA A 69 41.75 -2.53 -13.18
C ALA A 69 41.17 -1.51 -12.17
N MET A 70 41.93 -1.12 -11.15
CA MET A 70 41.49 -0.11 -10.17
C MET A 70 41.38 1.29 -10.79
N GLU A 71 42.38 1.72 -11.57
CA GLU A 71 42.33 3.03 -12.25
C GLU A 71 41.15 3.14 -13.24
N LEU A 72 40.85 2.06 -13.97
CA LEU A 72 39.72 2.01 -14.89
C LEU A 72 38.37 2.03 -14.17
N GLU A 73 38.27 1.34 -13.03
CA GLU A 73 37.08 1.43 -12.16
C GLU A 73 36.87 2.86 -11.68
N ASP A 74 37.88 3.53 -11.15
CA ASP A 74 37.76 4.91 -10.67
C ASP A 74 37.34 5.86 -11.79
N MET A 75 37.92 5.72 -12.98
CA MET A 75 37.53 6.51 -14.16
C MET A 75 36.07 6.22 -14.58
N LYS A 76 35.62 4.96 -14.51
CA LYS A 76 34.23 4.58 -14.75
C LYS A 76 33.29 5.18 -13.69
N HIS A 77 33.69 5.22 -12.42
CA HIS A 77 32.92 5.87 -11.36
C HIS A 77 32.76 7.37 -11.62
N VAL A 78 33.82 8.06 -12.03
CA VAL A 78 33.79 9.49 -12.36
C VAL A 78 32.90 9.75 -13.58
N VAL A 79 33.04 8.95 -14.65
CA VAL A 79 32.18 9.06 -15.84
C VAL A 79 30.73 8.79 -15.49
N HIS A 80 30.45 7.81 -14.64
CA HIS A 80 29.10 7.52 -14.14
C HIS A 80 28.55 8.70 -13.33
N LEU A 81 29.34 9.28 -12.42
CA LEU A 81 28.94 10.45 -11.64
C LEU A 81 28.64 11.65 -12.54
N LEU A 82 29.47 11.90 -13.55
CA LEU A 82 29.28 12.97 -14.52
C LEU A 82 28.03 12.75 -15.40
N HIS A 83 27.85 11.52 -15.89
CA HIS A 83 26.66 11.11 -16.63
C HIS A 83 25.40 11.31 -15.79
N THR A 84 25.46 10.92 -14.52
CA THR A 84 24.35 11.09 -13.56
C THR A 84 24.08 12.58 -13.34
N ALA A 85 25.11 13.42 -13.16
CA ALA A 85 24.95 14.86 -12.95
C ALA A 85 24.40 15.59 -14.19
N LEU A 86 24.82 15.21 -15.40
CA LEU A 86 24.38 15.82 -16.66
C LEU A 86 22.96 15.41 -17.08
N HIS A 87 22.59 14.14 -16.88
CA HIS A 87 21.27 13.62 -17.30
C HIS A 87 20.21 13.56 -16.17
N GLN A 88 20.59 13.78 -14.90
CA GLN A 88 19.65 13.83 -13.78
C GLN A 88 18.46 14.78 -13.97
N PRO A 89 18.66 16.06 -14.36
CA PRO A 89 17.58 17.05 -14.26
C PRO A 89 16.44 16.76 -15.24
N GLU A 90 16.75 16.36 -16.48
CA GLU A 90 15.72 16.02 -17.47
C GLU A 90 14.95 14.76 -17.07
N HIS A 91 15.66 13.73 -16.61
CA HIS A 91 15.02 12.47 -16.22
C HIS A 91 14.19 12.61 -14.93
N GLN A 92 14.61 13.48 -14.01
CA GLN A 92 13.85 13.81 -12.79
C GLN A 92 12.57 14.57 -13.11
N LEU A 93 12.62 15.58 -13.99
CA LEU A 93 11.43 16.35 -14.38
C LEU A 93 10.39 15.47 -15.08
N LEU A 94 10.81 14.55 -15.95
CA LEU A 94 9.92 13.60 -16.59
C LEU A 94 9.27 12.66 -15.58
N LYS A 95 10.05 12.11 -14.64
CA LYS A 95 9.53 11.23 -13.57
C LYS A 95 8.59 11.97 -12.62
N GLU A 96 8.92 13.22 -12.25
CA GLU A 96 8.06 14.05 -11.41
C GLU A 96 6.72 14.31 -12.09
N ARG A 97 6.73 14.65 -13.39
CA ARG A 97 5.50 14.82 -14.18
C ARG A 97 4.68 13.53 -14.24
N GLU A 98 5.32 12.40 -14.49
CA GLU A 98 4.64 11.09 -14.54
C GLU A 98 4.01 10.72 -13.18
N LEU A 99 4.71 10.99 -12.07
CA LEU A 99 4.20 10.76 -10.72
C LEU A 99 3.06 11.71 -10.35
N LEU A 100 3.15 12.99 -10.73
CA LEU A 100 2.08 13.96 -10.55
C LEU A 100 0.83 13.55 -11.33
N GLU A 101 0.99 13.11 -12.59
CA GLU A 101 -0.13 12.63 -13.41
C GLU A 101 -0.77 11.37 -12.81
N LYS A 102 0.04 10.42 -12.32
CA LYS A 102 -0.46 9.25 -11.58
C LYS A 102 -1.22 9.66 -10.33
N LEU A 103 -0.69 10.61 -9.55
CA LEU A 103 -1.32 11.14 -8.33
C LEU A 103 -2.68 11.76 -8.65
N ASP A 104 -2.75 12.62 -9.67
CA ASP A 104 -4.00 13.26 -10.08
C ASP A 104 -5.04 12.25 -10.55
N ASN A 105 -4.64 11.25 -11.34
CA ASN A 105 -5.52 10.14 -11.76
C ASN A 105 -6.03 9.33 -10.55
N LEU A 106 -5.14 8.95 -9.63
CA LEU A 106 -5.49 8.25 -8.38
C LEU A 106 -6.46 9.08 -7.53
N LYS A 107 -6.20 10.38 -7.37
CA LYS A 107 -7.04 11.30 -6.61
C LYS A 107 -8.41 11.49 -7.26
N GLN A 108 -8.46 11.55 -8.59
CA GLN A 108 -9.71 11.63 -9.34
C GLN A 108 -10.56 10.37 -9.15
N GLU A 109 -9.96 9.17 -9.21
CA GLU A 109 -10.65 7.90 -8.95
C GLU A 109 -11.05 7.75 -7.47
N LEU A 110 -10.26 8.30 -6.54
CA LEU A 110 -10.57 8.30 -5.10
C LEU A 110 -11.72 9.26 -4.75
N SER A 111 -11.84 10.38 -5.46
CA SER A 111 -12.82 11.43 -5.14
C SER A 111 -14.30 10.97 -5.05
N PRO A 112 -14.84 10.13 -5.95
CA PRO A 112 -16.20 9.59 -5.79
C PRO A 112 -16.31 8.64 -4.60
N LEU A 113 -15.26 7.85 -4.35
CA LEU A 113 -15.21 6.90 -3.23
C LEU A 113 -15.17 7.62 -1.88
N GLU A 114 -14.42 8.73 -1.79
CA GLU A 114 -14.37 9.58 -0.60
C GLU A 114 -15.70 10.28 -0.33
N LYS A 115 -16.34 10.84 -1.37
CA LYS A 115 -17.69 11.42 -1.22
C LYS A 115 -18.69 10.40 -0.71
N MET A 116 -18.63 9.17 -1.23
CA MET A 116 -19.51 8.08 -0.83
C MET A 116 -19.23 7.62 0.61
N LYS A 117 -17.96 7.55 1.01
CA LYS A 117 -17.53 7.28 2.38
C LYS A 117 -18.01 8.37 3.33
N ALA A 118 -17.85 9.65 2.97
CA ALA A 118 -18.27 10.80 3.76
C ALA A 118 -19.79 10.85 3.98
N ASP A 119 -20.57 10.55 2.94
CA ASP A 119 -22.03 10.41 3.07
C ASP A 119 -22.41 9.26 4.03
N LEU A 120 -21.66 8.15 3.97
CA LEU A 120 -21.89 7.00 4.84
C LEU A 120 -21.48 7.26 6.29
N SER A 121 -20.34 7.91 6.50
CA SER A 121 -19.84 8.26 7.83
C SER A 121 -20.75 9.30 8.47
N GLY A 122 -21.15 10.34 7.75
CA GLY A 122 -22.10 11.34 8.27
C GLY A 122 -23.44 10.74 8.67
N LYS A 123 -23.96 9.76 7.90
CA LYS A 123 -25.17 9.02 8.27
C LYS A 123 -24.99 8.15 9.50
N ALA A 124 -23.83 7.51 9.66
CA ALA A 124 -23.52 6.69 10.82
C ALA A 124 -23.33 7.56 12.09
N ASP A 125 -22.61 8.67 11.98
CA ASP A 125 -22.39 9.63 13.08
C ASP A 125 -23.69 10.24 13.57
N PHE A 126 -24.59 10.60 12.66
CA PHE A 126 -25.90 11.14 13.01
C PHE A 126 -26.74 10.09 13.77
N GLN A 127 -26.71 8.82 13.35
CA GLN A 127 -27.44 7.76 14.05
C GLN A 127 -26.87 7.47 15.44
N THR A 128 -25.54 7.42 15.55
CA THR A 128 -24.86 7.20 16.83
C THR A 128 -25.09 8.36 17.80
N SER A 129 -24.97 9.61 17.31
CA SER A 129 -25.26 10.82 18.10
C SER A 129 -26.72 10.87 18.51
N ARG A 130 -27.65 10.51 17.62
CA ARG A 130 -29.08 10.46 17.96
C ARG A 130 -29.37 9.46 19.08
N ALA A 131 -28.71 8.31 19.10
CA ALA A 131 -28.86 7.35 20.19
C ALA A 131 -28.43 7.94 21.54
N LEU A 132 -27.33 8.69 21.56
CA LEU A 132 -26.89 9.40 22.77
C LEU A 132 -27.88 10.49 23.20
N TYR A 133 -28.36 11.33 22.28
CA TYR A 133 -29.34 12.36 22.60
C TYR A 133 -30.66 11.76 23.09
N VAL A 134 -31.09 10.63 22.53
CA VAL A 134 -32.27 9.88 23.01
C VAL A 134 -32.01 9.33 24.41
N GLY A 135 -30.83 8.78 24.68
CA GLY A 135 -30.45 8.34 26.03
C GLY A 135 -30.48 9.49 27.04
N LEU A 136 -29.92 10.65 26.69
CA LEU A 136 -29.95 11.86 27.51
C LEU A 136 -31.37 12.37 27.75
N ALA A 137 -32.21 12.37 26.71
CA ALA A 137 -33.61 12.77 26.82
C ALA A 137 -34.40 11.82 27.74
N LEU A 138 -34.18 10.51 27.62
CA LEU A 138 -34.80 9.51 28.49
C LEU A 138 -34.41 9.70 29.96
N LEU A 139 -33.11 9.89 30.24
CA LEU A 139 -32.63 10.18 31.60
C LEU A 139 -33.21 11.49 32.15
N SER A 140 -33.34 12.51 31.31
CA SER A 140 -33.93 13.79 31.71
C SER A 140 -35.42 13.65 32.03
N VAL A 141 -36.17 12.90 31.20
CA VAL A 141 -37.59 12.60 31.45
C VAL A 141 -37.76 11.75 32.69
N GLN A 142 -36.90 10.75 32.90
CA GLN A 142 -36.90 9.92 34.11
C GLN A 142 -36.70 10.76 35.37
N GLY A 143 -35.69 11.65 35.37
CA GLY A 143 -35.46 12.57 36.48
C GLY A 143 -36.62 13.53 36.73
N GLY A 144 -37.17 14.12 35.66
CA GLY A 144 -38.32 15.02 35.75
C GLY A 144 -39.60 14.34 36.22
N ALA A 145 -39.87 13.12 35.76
CA ALA A 145 -41.03 12.33 36.18
C ALA A 145 -40.93 11.98 37.67
N LEU A 146 -39.77 11.52 38.12
CA LEU A 146 -39.53 11.23 39.53
C LEU A 146 -39.69 12.50 40.39
N ALA A 147 -39.10 13.62 39.98
CA ALA A 147 -39.24 14.90 40.67
C ALA A 147 -40.71 15.34 40.79
N TRP A 148 -41.48 15.25 39.70
CA TRP A 148 -42.89 15.60 39.70
C TRP A 148 -43.72 14.68 40.61
N LEU A 149 -43.50 13.36 40.53
CA LEU A 149 -44.15 12.37 41.39
C LEU A 149 -43.84 12.61 42.87
N THR A 150 -42.61 12.97 43.22
CA THR A 150 -42.18 13.19 44.62
C THR A 150 -42.66 14.48 45.26
N TRP A 151 -42.94 15.53 44.46
CA TRP A 151 -43.34 16.84 45.00
C TRP A 151 -44.84 17.13 44.88
N TRP A 152 -45.51 16.62 43.85
CA TRP A 152 -46.90 16.97 43.57
C TRP A 152 -47.91 15.86 43.90
N VAL A 153 -47.52 14.58 43.79
CA VAL A 153 -48.49 13.47 43.82
C VAL A 153 -48.29 12.54 45.01
N TYR A 154 -47.06 12.13 45.29
CA TYR A 154 -46.73 11.16 46.34
C TYR A 154 -45.67 11.74 47.29
N SER A 155 -45.79 11.44 48.59
CA SER A 155 -44.71 11.73 49.54
C SER A 155 -43.49 10.86 49.28
N TRP A 156 -42.32 11.36 49.68
CA TRP A 156 -41.01 10.71 49.52
C TRP A 156 -40.98 9.24 49.99
N ASP A 157 -41.68 8.93 51.08
CA ASP A 157 -41.77 7.60 51.70
C ASP A 157 -42.32 6.50 50.76
N VAL A 158 -43.18 6.86 49.80
CA VAL A 158 -43.73 5.92 48.81
C VAL A 158 -42.80 5.76 47.60
N MET A 159 -42.01 6.78 47.28
CA MET A 159 -41.12 6.80 46.10
C MET A 159 -39.73 6.22 46.37
N GLU A 160 -39.31 6.18 47.63
CA GLU A 160 -38.03 5.61 48.07
C GLU A 160 -37.75 4.21 47.47
N PRO A 161 -38.59 3.17 47.70
CA PRO A 161 -38.32 1.83 47.15
C PRO A 161 -38.32 1.81 45.61
N VAL A 162 -39.15 2.64 44.96
CA VAL A 162 -39.26 2.70 43.50
C VAL A 162 -37.95 3.21 42.88
N THR A 163 -37.37 4.27 43.44
CA THR A 163 -36.08 4.80 42.96
C THR A 163 -34.93 3.82 43.16
N TYR A 164 -34.93 3.05 44.26
CA TYR A 164 -33.97 1.98 44.49
C TYR A 164 -34.05 0.89 43.41
N PHE A 165 -35.25 0.41 43.07
CA PHE A 165 -35.40 -0.59 42.02
C PHE A 165 -34.96 -0.09 40.65
N ILE A 166 -35.24 1.17 40.32
CA ILE A 166 -34.82 1.78 39.05
C ILE A 166 -33.30 1.88 38.98
N THR A 167 -32.65 2.35 40.05
CA THR A 167 -31.18 2.44 40.13
C THR A 167 -30.56 1.05 39.99
N TYR A 168 -31.05 0.07 40.75
CA TYR A 168 -30.57 -1.30 40.69
C TYR A 168 -30.75 -1.94 39.31
N SER A 169 -31.92 -1.72 38.68
CA SER A 169 -32.20 -2.19 37.31
C SER A 169 -31.25 -1.56 36.29
N THR A 170 -30.91 -0.28 36.46
CA THR A 170 -29.97 0.44 35.57
C THR A 170 -28.55 -0.13 35.70
N SER A 171 -28.09 -0.34 36.94
CA SER A 171 -26.81 -1.00 37.21
C SER A 171 -26.76 -2.43 36.65
N MET A 172 -27.84 -3.20 36.80
CA MET A 172 -27.94 -4.56 36.26
C MET A 172 -27.90 -4.56 34.72
N ALA A 173 -28.58 -3.61 34.06
CA ALA A 173 -28.53 -3.46 32.60
C ALA A 173 -27.12 -3.08 32.12
N ALA A 174 -26.42 -2.18 32.82
CA ALA A 174 -25.04 -1.82 32.51
C ALA A 174 -24.10 -3.03 32.62
N PHE A 175 -24.28 -3.85 33.67
CA PHE A 175 -23.51 -5.07 33.85
C PHE A 175 -23.82 -6.15 32.80
N ALA A 176 -25.11 -6.32 32.43
CA ALA A 176 -25.51 -7.22 31.36
C ALA A 176 -24.90 -6.81 30.00
N TYR A 177 -24.87 -5.50 29.71
CA TYR A 177 -24.20 -4.96 28.52
C TYR A 177 -22.70 -5.26 28.51
N TYR A 178 -22.04 -5.11 29.66
CA TYR A 178 -20.62 -5.45 29.82
C TYR A 178 -20.34 -6.93 29.55
N ILE A 179 -21.14 -7.85 30.12
CA ILE A 179 -20.97 -9.30 29.88
C ILE A 179 -21.12 -9.63 28.38
N LEU A 180 -22.09 -9.03 27.71
CA LEU A 180 -22.36 -9.31 26.30
C LEU A 180 -21.28 -8.74 25.37
N THR A 181 -20.71 -7.59 25.74
CA THR A 181 -19.79 -6.82 24.89
C THR A 181 -18.31 -7.06 25.21
N LYS A 182 -18.02 -7.60 26.41
CA LYS A 182 -16.68 -7.89 26.99
C LYS A 182 -15.71 -6.70 26.97
N GLN A 183 -16.22 -5.49 27.10
CA GLN A 183 -15.43 -4.25 27.08
C GLN A 183 -16.08 -3.23 28.00
N ASP A 184 -15.26 -2.49 28.74
CA ASP A 184 -15.74 -1.44 29.64
C ASP A 184 -16.55 -0.40 28.85
N TYR A 185 -17.57 0.18 29.48
CA TYR A 185 -18.44 1.19 28.85
C TYR A 185 -17.68 2.52 28.72
N VAL A 186 -16.73 2.53 27.79
CA VAL A 186 -15.96 3.71 27.39
C VAL A 186 -16.69 4.28 26.17
N TYR A 187 -17.35 5.42 26.37
CA TYR A 187 -18.20 6.10 25.38
C TYR A 187 -17.59 6.19 23.96
N PRO A 188 -16.30 6.54 23.74
CA PRO A 188 -15.74 6.58 22.39
C PRO A 188 -15.61 5.21 21.72
N ASP A 189 -15.17 4.17 22.44
CA ASP A 189 -14.99 2.82 21.86
C ASP A 189 -16.31 2.18 21.41
N ALA A 190 -17.39 2.41 22.18
CA ALA A 190 -18.71 1.92 21.84
C ALA A 190 -19.28 2.63 20.60
N GLN A 191 -19.03 3.93 20.46
CA GLN A 191 -19.43 4.70 19.29
C GLN A 191 -18.70 4.25 18.03
N ASP A 192 -17.38 4.04 18.10
CA ASP A 192 -16.58 3.58 16.97
C ASP A 192 -17.02 2.20 16.48
N ARG A 193 -17.31 1.28 17.40
CA ARG A 193 -17.80 -0.06 17.03
C ARG A 193 -19.18 -0.01 16.37
N GLN A 194 -20.07 0.82 16.91
CA GLN A 194 -21.41 1.02 16.36
C GLN A 194 -21.31 1.65 14.96
N PHE A 195 -20.49 2.68 14.82
CA PHE A 195 -20.16 3.34 13.57
C PHE A 195 -19.62 2.35 12.55
N LEU A 196 -18.63 1.53 12.92
CA LEU A 196 -17.99 0.57 12.02
C LEU A 196 -18.99 -0.48 11.53
N ARG A 197 -19.86 -1.00 12.42
CA ARG A 197 -20.95 -1.90 12.04
C ARG A 197 -21.91 -1.25 11.05
N TYR A 198 -22.36 -0.02 11.31
CA TYR A 198 -23.25 0.70 10.41
C TYR A 198 -22.59 1.03 9.07
N PHE A 199 -21.32 1.42 9.10
CA PHE A 199 -20.50 1.71 7.94
C PHE A 199 -20.37 0.47 7.04
N TYR A 200 -19.93 -0.67 7.56
CA TYR A 200 -19.80 -1.91 6.77
C TYR A 200 -21.16 -2.42 6.27
N LYS A 201 -22.22 -2.29 7.07
CA LYS A 201 -23.59 -2.64 6.64
C LYS A 201 -24.07 -1.73 5.51
N GLY A 202 -23.76 -0.44 5.57
CA GLY A 202 -24.04 0.53 4.51
C GLY A 202 -23.19 0.29 3.26
N ALA A 203 -21.92 -0.05 3.44
CA ALA A 203 -20.97 -0.31 2.36
C ALA A 203 -21.39 -1.55 1.57
N ARG A 204 -21.80 -2.62 2.26
CA ARG A 204 -22.40 -3.81 1.64
C ARG A 204 -23.66 -3.48 0.83
N LYS A 205 -24.56 -2.64 1.36
CA LYS A 205 -25.79 -2.26 0.66
C LYS A 205 -25.53 -1.46 -0.62
N LYS A 206 -24.55 -0.56 -0.61
CA LYS A 206 -24.20 0.24 -1.79
C LYS A 206 -23.12 -0.41 -2.67
N ARG A 207 -22.74 -1.68 -2.42
CA ARG A 207 -21.60 -2.39 -3.06
C ARG A 207 -20.30 -1.56 -3.10
N PHE A 208 -20.03 -0.81 -2.06
CA PHE A 208 -18.78 -0.07 -1.92
C PHE A 208 -17.65 -1.07 -1.60
N ASN A 209 -16.66 -1.17 -2.50
CA ASN A 209 -15.50 -2.03 -2.29
C ASN A 209 -14.49 -1.30 -1.39
N VAL A 210 -14.54 -1.59 -0.10
CA VAL A 210 -13.63 -1.02 0.91
C VAL A 210 -12.18 -1.44 0.66
N GLU A 211 -11.95 -2.66 0.16
CA GLU A 211 -10.61 -3.17 -0.14
C GLU A 211 -9.98 -2.38 -1.28
N LYS A 212 -10.73 -2.16 -2.37
CA LYS A 212 -10.28 -1.32 -3.49
C LYS A 212 -9.98 0.12 -3.04
N TYR A 213 -10.79 0.67 -2.13
CA TYR A 213 -10.54 2.01 -1.59
C TYR A 213 -9.24 2.07 -0.76
N ASN A 214 -9.01 1.09 0.11
CA ASN A 214 -7.77 1.02 0.88
C ASN A 214 -6.56 0.84 -0.03
N GLU A 215 -6.64 -0.04 -1.03
CA GLU A 215 -5.57 -0.26 -2.00
C GLU A 215 -5.25 1.02 -2.80
N LEU A 216 -6.26 1.77 -3.25
CA LEU A 216 -6.04 3.07 -3.90
C LEU A 216 -5.40 4.08 -2.95
N LYS A 217 -5.82 4.09 -1.67
CA LYS A 217 -5.27 5.00 -0.67
C LYS A 217 -3.81 4.68 -0.35
N ASP A 218 -3.46 3.40 -0.29
CA ASP A 218 -2.09 2.93 -0.08
C ASP A 218 -1.21 3.29 -1.29
N LYS A 219 -1.71 3.09 -2.51
CA LYS A 219 -1.03 3.53 -3.74
C LYS A 219 -0.82 5.04 -3.78
N LEU A 220 -1.83 5.83 -3.39
CA LEU A 220 -1.73 7.28 -3.33
C LEU A 220 -0.68 7.71 -2.29
N ALA A 221 -0.67 7.10 -1.11
CA ALA A 221 0.34 7.36 -0.07
C ALA A 221 1.75 6.98 -0.54
N GLN A 222 1.91 5.88 -1.29
CA GLN A 222 3.19 5.48 -1.86
C GLN A 222 3.68 6.48 -2.91
N VAL A 223 2.80 6.91 -3.84
CA VAL A 223 3.14 7.91 -4.87
C VAL A 223 3.49 9.26 -4.23
N GLU A 224 2.76 9.67 -3.19
CA GLU A 224 3.04 10.91 -2.46
C GLU A 224 4.38 10.86 -1.73
N GLU A 225 4.71 9.72 -1.12
CA GLU A 225 6.01 9.48 -0.49
C GLU A 225 7.15 9.46 -1.52
N ASP A 226 6.96 8.82 -2.67
CA ASP A 226 7.93 8.78 -3.77
C ASP A 226 8.17 10.20 -4.34
N LEU A 227 7.12 11.01 -4.46
CA LEU A 227 7.19 12.41 -4.89
C LEU A 227 7.93 13.25 -3.83
N ARG A 228 7.63 13.04 -2.54
CA ARG A 228 8.34 13.70 -1.43
C ARG A 228 9.83 13.36 -1.45
N ARG A 229 10.18 12.09 -1.67
CA ARG A 229 11.55 11.60 -1.79
C ARG A 229 12.27 12.15 -3.01
N LEU A 230 11.59 12.39 -4.13
CA LEU A 230 12.19 13.05 -5.30
C LEU A 230 12.41 14.56 -5.09
N ARG A 231 11.52 15.21 -4.35
CA ARG A 231 11.58 16.65 -4.09
C ARG A 231 12.69 17.03 -3.09
N TYR A 232 12.98 16.15 -2.14
CA TYR A 232 14.01 16.34 -1.10
C TYR A 232 15.45 16.53 -1.64
N PRO A 233 16.01 15.63 -2.48
CA PRO A 233 17.36 15.77 -3.04
C PRO A 233 17.46 16.92 -4.05
N THR A 234 16.36 17.24 -4.74
CA THR A 234 16.30 18.34 -5.71
C THR A 234 16.40 19.71 -5.03
N GLN A 235 15.84 19.87 -3.82
CA GLN A 235 15.99 21.10 -3.02
C GLN A 235 17.34 21.23 -2.32
N LEU A 236 18.02 20.11 -2.02
CA LEU A 236 19.28 20.07 -1.27
C LEU A 236 20.53 19.80 -2.12
N GLN A 237 20.39 19.56 -3.44
CA GLN A 237 21.47 19.13 -4.35
C GLN A 237 22.25 17.90 -3.83
N LEU A 238 21.57 17.00 -3.12
CA LEU A 238 22.18 15.76 -2.61
C LEU A 238 21.99 14.62 -3.61
N PRO A 239 22.92 13.64 -3.67
CA PRO A 239 22.74 12.43 -4.48
C PRO A 239 21.41 11.76 -4.15
N ILE A 240 20.63 11.41 -5.18
CA ILE A 240 19.28 10.83 -5.03
C ILE A 240 19.39 9.52 -4.26
N GLU A 241 18.67 9.40 -3.15
CA GLU A 241 18.44 8.12 -2.48
C GLU A 241 17.67 7.23 -3.45
N GLN A 242 18.31 6.15 -3.93
CA GLN A 242 17.75 5.28 -4.97
C GLN A 242 16.34 4.83 -4.57
N ILE A 243 15.37 5.11 -5.44
CA ILE A 243 13.99 4.61 -5.33
C ILE A 243 14.06 3.09 -5.55
N GLN A 244 14.36 2.33 -4.50
CA GLN A 244 14.21 0.88 -4.57
C GLN A 244 12.72 0.55 -4.40
N PRO A 245 12.14 -0.26 -5.29
CA PRO A 245 10.81 -0.79 -5.08
C PRO A 245 10.84 -1.61 -3.78
N LYS A 246 9.91 -1.31 -2.87
CA LYS A 246 9.71 -2.12 -1.66
C LYS A 246 9.34 -3.55 -2.11
N PRO A 247 9.98 -4.59 -1.55
CA PRO A 247 9.72 -5.98 -1.93
C PRO A 247 8.27 -6.41 -1.64
#